data_AF-A0AAV2NNY2-F1
#
_entry.id   AF-A0AAV2NNY2-F1
#
_cell.length_a   1.000
_cell.length_b   1.000
_cell.length_c   1.000
_cell.angle_alpha   90.00
_cell.angle_beta   90.00
_cell.angle_gamma   90.00
#
_symmetry.space_group_name_H-M   'P 1'
#
loop_
_entity.id
_entity.type
_entity.pdbx_description
1 polymer ?
#
loop_
_entity_poly.entity_id
_entity_poly.type
_entity_poly.pdbx_seq_one_letter_code
_entity_poly.pdbx_strand_id
1 'polypeptide(L)'
;MSRIYLFVLFFGIAVRFGDCENNNIDGNDIDCTQSAPGSDKTYLPPIEKILKGLKLPIDSLGDLLTRKNRKSNIEPGSFSHALEEASSFILFPGTRWCGNGDDAKNENDLGRFNNTDACCRAHDNCNNDILAGETKVNLLNNGIYTRSACPCDNAFYECLKKASSVPAKTIGNTYFNILRPQCFLCTCPEGNCNPNDGTECNNQCKKYKWIDNPKF
;
A
#
# COMPACT_ATOMS: atom_id res chain seq x y z
N MET A 1 -50.16 -44.84 29.09
CA MET A 1 -49.56 -43.96 28.06
C MET A 1 -49.06 -44.88 26.95
N SER A 2 -49.89 -45.19 25.96
CA SER A 2 -50.05 -44.51 24.67
C SER A 2 -48.84 -44.70 23.73
N ARG A 3 -49.11 -45.53 22.69
CA ARG A 3 -48.62 -45.50 21.29
C ARG A 3 -47.38 -46.30 20.87
N ILE A 4 -47.69 -47.54 20.46
CA ILE A 4 -47.39 -48.19 19.17
C ILE A 4 -46.90 -47.22 18.06
N TYR A 5 -45.80 -47.60 17.39
CA TYR A 5 -45.46 -47.28 16.00
C TYR A 5 -44.84 -48.55 15.39
N LEU A 6 -45.58 -49.38 14.66
CA LEU A 6 -45.86 -49.36 13.21
C LEU A 6 -44.59 -49.44 12.32
N PHE A 7 -44.36 -50.66 11.80
CA PHE A 7 -43.42 -51.03 10.75
C PHE A 7 -43.67 -50.27 9.45
N VAL A 8 -42.61 -49.74 8.82
CA VAL A 8 -42.58 -49.50 7.37
C VAL A 8 -41.16 -49.73 6.84
N LEU A 9 -40.90 -50.92 6.29
CA LEU A 9 -39.82 -51.19 5.34
C LEU A 9 -40.31 -50.75 3.96
N PHE A 10 -39.73 -49.70 3.38
CA PHE A 10 -39.86 -49.43 1.94
C PHE A 10 -38.53 -48.97 1.34
N PHE A 11 -38.02 -49.85 0.47
CA PHE A 11 -37.37 -49.62 -0.81
C PHE A 11 -36.44 -48.42 -0.98
N GLY A 12 -35.20 -48.73 -1.39
CA GLY A 12 -34.16 -47.77 -1.63
C GLY A 12 -34.49 -46.73 -2.69
N ILE A 13 -33.88 -45.56 -2.49
CA ILE A 13 -33.36 -44.74 -3.57
C ILE A 13 -31.95 -44.39 -3.13
N ALA A 14 -30.94 -44.90 -3.84
CA ALA A 14 -29.60 -44.37 -3.74
C ALA A 14 -29.67 -42.92 -4.25
N VAL A 15 -29.66 -41.96 -3.33
CA VAL A 15 -29.46 -40.56 -3.71
C VAL A 15 -28.00 -40.46 -4.09
N ARG A 16 -27.74 -40.55 -5.40
CA ARG A 16 -26.52 -39.99 -6.01
C ARG A 16 -26.51 -38.52 -5.62
N PHE A 17 -25.60 -38.13 -4.73
CA PHE A 17 -25.24 -36.73 -4.60
C PHE A 17 -24.66 -36.33 -5.95
N GLY A 18 -25.49 -35.62 -6.72
CA GLY A 18 -25.09 -34.98 -7.95
C GLY A 18 -23.97 -34.00 -7.67
N ASP A 19 -23.09 -33.89 -8.65
CA ASP A 19 -22.02 -32.90 -8.70
C ASP A 19 -22.60 -31.51 -8.37
N CYS A 20 -22.08 -30.88 -7.30
CA CYS A 20 -22.24 -29.45 -7.15
C CYS A 20 -21.28 -28.78 -8.13
N GLU A 21 -21.77 -28.60 -9.36
CA GLU A 21 -21.29 -27.63 -10.30
C GLU A 21 -21.51 -26.24 -9.67
N ASN A 22 -20.52 -25.76 -8.92
CA ASN A 22 -20.51 -24.40 -8.41
C ASN A 22 -20.22 -23.47 -9.58
N ASN A 23 -21.29 -23.00 -10.22
CA ASN A 23 -21.28 -21.79 -11.03
C ASN A 23 -20.92 -20.60 -10.13
N ASN A 24 -19.62 -20.37 -9.92
CA ASN A 24 -19.12 -19.08 -9.48
C ASN A 24 -19.23 -18.12 -10.67
N ILE A 25 -20.36 -17.43 -10.75
CA ILE A 25 -20.44 -16.15 -11.43
C ILE A 25 -20.00 -15.10 -10.41
N ASP A 26 -18.68 -15.05 -10.17
CA ASP A 26 -17.98 -13.88 -9.64
C ASP A 26 -16.88 -13.57 -10.65
N GLY A 27 -17.13 -12.56 -11.47
CA GLY A 27 -16.27 -12.18 -12.59
C GLY A 27 -14.92 -11.64 -12.14
N ASN A 28 -13.95 -12.54 -12.03
CA ASN A 28 -12.58 -12.38 -12.50
C ASN A 28 -11.89 -13.73 -12.37
N ASP A 29 -11.79 -14.49 -13.48
CA ASP A 29 -10.79 -15.55 -13.56
C ASP A 29 -9.42 -14.87 -13.43
N ILE A 30 -8.82 -14.96 -12.23
CA ILE A 30 -7.48 -14.45 -11.99
C ILE A 30 -6.52 -15.36 -12.75
N ASP A 31 -6.11 -14.90 -13.93
CA ASP A 31 -5.12 -15.60 -14.75
C ASP A 31 -3.75 -15.56 -14.07
N CYS A 32 -3.34 -16.71 -13.52
CA CYS A 32 -2.04 -16.92 -12.88
C CYS A 32 -0.94 -17.39 -13.84
N THR A 33 -1.12 -17.24 -15.16
CA THR A 33 -0.04 -17.46 -16.11
C THR A 33 1.11 -16.47 -15.90
N GLN A 34 2.31 -16.93 -16.22
CA GLN A 34 3.51 -16.14 -16.04
C GLN A 34 3.48 -14.90 -16.94
N SER A 35 3.49 -13.74 -16.31
CA SER A 35 3.56 -12.45 -17.02
C SER A 35 5.02 -12.01 -17.15
N ALA A 36 5.33 -11.22 -18.17
CA ALA A 36 6.70 -10.73 -18.38
C ALA A 36 7.13 -9.85 -17.20
N PRO A 37 8.39 -9.93 -16.74
CA PRO A 37 8.84 -9.10 -15.63
C PRO A 37 8.63 -7.61 -15.90
N GLY A 38 7.98 -6.91 -14.98
CA GLY A 38 7.71 -5.48 -15.09
C GLY A 38 6.74 -5.07 -16.20
N SER A 39 5.90 -6.00 -16.70
CA SER A 39 4.85 -5.70 -17.68
C SER A 39 3.85 -4.66 -17.18
N ASP A 40 3.61 -4.64 -15.87
CA ASP A 40 2.52 -3.89 -15.25
C ASP A 40 3.10 -2.71 -14.46
N LYS A 41 3.00 -1.53 -15.06
CA LYS A 41 3.53 -0.27 -14.52
C LYS A 41 2.60 0.31 -13.46
N THR A 42 3.16 0.85 -12.39
CA THR A 42 2.40 1.63 -11.40
C THR A 42 1.80 2.88 -12.05
N TYR A 43 0.60 3.24 -11.60
CA TYR A 43 -0.03 4.51 -11.91
C TYR A 43 0.76 5.66 -11.26
N LEU A 44 1.01 6.70 -12.05
CA LEU A 44 1.62 7.93 -11.56
C LEU A 44 0.53 9.00 -11.43
N PRO A 45 0.24 9.49 -10.20
CA PRO A 45 -0.60 10.66 -9.99
C PRO A 45 -0.07 11.87 -10.78
N PRO A 46 -0.94 12.83 -11.13
CA PRO A 46 -0.54 14.00 -11.92
C PRO A 46 0.68 14.74 -11.36
N ILE A 47 0.77 14.85 -10.04
CA ILE A 47 1.87 15.59 -9.39
C ILE A 47 3.16 14.77 -9.43
N GLU A 48 3.11 13.46 -9.17
CA GLU A 48 4.27 12.58 -9.35
C GLU A 48 4.83 12.63 -10.78
N LYS A 49 3.96 12.70 -11.80
CA LYS A 49 4.40 12.90 -13.20
C LYS A 49 5.17 14.20 -13.38
N ILE A 50 4.71 15.28 -12.74
CA ILE A 50 5.39 16.59 -12.76
C ILE A 50 6.76 16.46 -12.09
N LEU A 51 6.82 15.92 -10.87
CA LEU A 51 8.07 15.75 -10.11
C LEU A 51 9.08 14.88 -10.87
N LYS A 52 8.62 13.77 -11.45
CA LYS A 52 9.45 12.90 -12.29
C LYS A 52 10.00 13.62 -13.52
N GLY A 53 9.20 14.48 -14.15
CA GLY A 53 9.60 15.26 -15.32
C GLY A 53 10.63 16.35 -15.01
N LEU A 54 10.61 16.88 -13.79
CA LEU A 54 11.54 17.93 -13.35
C LEU A 54 12.98 17.42 -13.14
N LYS A 55 13.21 16.09 -13.11
CA LYS A 55 14.52 15.47 -12.84
C LYS A 55 15.27 16.09 -11.65
N LEU A 56 14.52 16.62 -10.69
CA LEU A 56 15.12 17.21 -9.49
C LEU A 56 15.63 16.05 -8.63
N PRO A 57 16.88 16.13 -8.12
CA PRO A 57 17.28 15.25 -7.04
C PRO A 57 16.29 15.50 -5.91
N ILE A 58 15.57 14.46 -5.47
CA ILE A 58 14.58 14.58 -4.41
C ILE A 58 15.23 15.15 -3.15
N ASP A 59 16.47 14.74 -2.87
CA ASP A 59 17.31 15.27 -1.79
C ASP A 59 17.56 16.79 -1.90
N SER A 60 17.68 17.31 -3.13
CA SER A 60 17.89 18.75 -3.40
C SER A 60 16.61 19.58 -3.23
N LEU A 61 15.45 18.94 -3.21
CA LEU A 61 14.16 19.62 -3.05
C LEU A 61 13.93 20.01 -1.59
N GLY A 62 14.45 19.22 -0.65
CA GLY A 62 14.57 19.57 0.77
C GLY A 62 15.35 20.88 0.99
N ASP A 63 16.47 21.05 0.28
CA ASP A 63 17.29 22.27 0.31
C ASP A 63 16.60 23.49 -0.34
N LEU A 64 15.78 23.26 -1.37
CA LEU A 64 15.03 24.34 -2.03
C LEU A 64 13.89 24.86 -1.15
N LEU A 65 13.24 23.96 -0.41
CA LEU A 65 12.14 24.27 0.50
C LEU A 65 12.61 24.95 1.80
N THR A 66 13.78 24.58 2.32
CA THR A 66 14.38 25.25 3.49
C THR A 66 14.85 26.67 3.16
N ARG A 67 15.13 26.99 1.88
CA ARG A 67 15.55 28.32 1.41
C ARG A 67 14.39 29.31 1.21
N LYS A 68 13.41 29.33 2.13
CA LYS A 68 12.23 30.21 2.09
C LYS A 68 12.56 31.67 2.46
N ASN A 69 13.43 32.33 1.71
CA ASN A 69 13.63 33.78 1.86
C ASN A 69 14.04 34.53 0.58
N ARG A 70 13.37 34.24 -0.55
CA ARG A 70 13.40 35.16 -1.70
C ARG A 70 12.02 35.19 -2.38
N LYS A 71 11.36 36.35 -2.35
CA LYS A 71 10.13 36.63 -3.11
C LYS A 71 10.39 36.32 -4.60
N SER A 72 9.73 35.30 -5.13
CA SER A 72 9.59 35.10 -6.58
C SER A 72 8.12 35.18 -6.96
N ASN A 73 7.80 36.09 -7.88
CA ASN A 73 6.47 36.25 -8.47
C ASN A 73 6.22 35.14 -9.50
N ILE A 74 5.90 33.92 -9.05
CA ILE A 74 5.55 32.78 -9.91
C ILE A 74 4.11 32.38 -9.59
N GLU A 75 3.29 32.18 -10.61
CA GLU A 75 1.87 31.86 -10.44
C GLU A 75 1.65 30.60 -9.58
N PRO A 76 0.71 30.63 -8.62
CA PRO A 76 0.82 29.84 -7.40
C PRO A 76 0.03 28.52 -7.47
N GLY A 77 -0.34 28.03 -8.65
CA GLY A 77 -1.28 26.91 -8.78
C GLY A 77 -0.64 25.52 -8.81
N SER A 78 0.46 25.33 -9.54
CA SER A 78 1.02 23.99 -9.80
C SER A 78 2.32 23.72 -9.05
N PHE A 79 3.15 24.75 -8.89
CA PHE A 79 4.45 24.63 -8.20
C PHE A 79 4.29 24.59 -6.68
N SER A 80 3.28 25.25 -6.12
CA SER A 80 2.97 25.23 -4.68
C SER A 80 2.59 23.83 -4.19
N HIS A 81 1.69 23.15 -4.92
CA HIS A 81 1.31 21.76 -4.64
C HIS A 81 2.46 20.79 -4.88
N ALA A 82 3.27 21.00 -5.92
CA ALA A 82 4.50 20.21 -6.12
C ALA A 82 5.54 20.45 -5.00
N LEU A 83 5.61 21.66 -4.43
CA LEU A 83 6.46 22.01 -3.29
C LEU A 83 5.92 21.47 -1.96
N GLU A 84 4.60 21.40 -1.79
CA GLU A 84 3.94 20.76 -0.65
C GLU A 84 4.13 19.24 -0.70
N GLU A 85 4.04 18.64 -1.89
CA GLU A 85 4.33 17.22 -2.11
C GLU A 85 5.83 16.92 -1.96
N ALA A 86 6.70 17.81 -2.44
CA ALA A 86 8.13 17.76 -2.18
C ALA A 86 8.46 17.75 -0.68
N SER A 87 7.64 18.42 0.14
CA SER A 87 7.82 18.43 1.60
C SER A 87 7.50 17.07 2.24
N SER A 88 6.76 16.18 1.57
CA SER A 88 6.54 14.81 2.03
C SER A 88 7.79 13.92 1.93
N PHE A 89 8.77 14.32 1.10
CA PHE A 89 10.09 13.69 1.07
C PHE A 89 11.00 14.20 2.20
N ILE A 90 10.61 15.27 2.89
CA ILE A 90 11.31 15.77 4.09
C ILE A 90 10.72 15.04 5.29
N LEU A 91 11.58 14.59 6.20
CA LEU A 91 11.15 14.08 7.50
C LEU A 91 10.23 15.07 8.20
N PHE A 92 9.05 14.58 8.59
CA PHE A 92 8.03 15.40 9.23
C PHE A 92 8.59 15.97 10.55
N PRO A 93 8.54 17.29 10.79
CA PRO A 93 9.14 17.88 11.98
C PRO A 93 8.63 17.26 13.27
N GLY A 94 9.56 16.80 14.13
CA GLY A 94 9.23 16.16 15.39
C GLY A 94 8.97 14.65 15.30
N THR A 95 9.25 14.04 14.14
CA THR A 95 9.29 12.59 13.91
C THR A 95 10.69 12.18 13.45
N ARG A 96 11.00 10.89 13.49
CA ARG A 96 12.24 10.28 13.02
C ARG A 96 12.06 9.40 11.79
N TRP A 97 10.84 8.93 11.55
CA TRP A 97 10.52 7.91 10.54
C TRP A 97 9.50 8.39 9.49
N CYS A 98 8.83 9.54 9.68
CA CYS A 98 7.79 9.97 8.76
C CYS A 98 8.36 10.81 7.61
N GLY A 99 8.92 10.17 6.59
CA GLY A 99 9.48 10.84 5.41
C GLY A 99 10.05 9.85 4.39
N ASN A 100 10.95 10.32 3.53
CA ASN A 100 11.71 9.43 2.65
C ASN A 100 12.91 8.83 3.42
N GLY A 101 12.73 7.63 3.96
CA GLY A 101 13.66 7.03 4.92
C GLY A 101 13.53 7.65 6.31
N ASP A 102 14.50 7.39 7.17
CA ASP A 102 14.51 7.82 8.57
C ASP A 102 15.82 8.54 8.98
N ASP A 103 15.78 9.34 10.05
CA ASP A 103 16.97 9.86 10.74
C ASP A 103 17.11 9.29 12.16
N ALA A 104 16.52 8.12 12.40
CA ALA A 104 16.52 7.46 13.69
C ALA A 104 17.92 6.88 13.98
N LYS A 105 18.38 7.02 15.22
CA LYS A 105 19.67 6.42 15.63
C LYS A 105 19.61 4.91 15.79
N ASN A 106 18.41 4.38 16.00
CA ASN A 106 18.11 2.96 16.15
C ASN A 106 16.58 2.78 16.08
N GLU A 107 16.13 1.53 15.99
CA GLU A 107 14.71 1.18 15.89
C GLU A 107 13.83 1.80 16.99
N ASN A 108 14.34 2.06 18.19
CA ASN A 108 13.56 2.62 19.29
C ASN A 108 13.60 4.15 19.38
N ASP A 109 14.37 4.82 18.53
CA ASP A 109 14.47 6.28 18.49
C ASP A 109 13.22 6.86 17.81
N LEU A 110 12.26 7.29 18.64
CA LEU A 110 11.06 7.97 18.21
C LEU A 110 11.14 9.45 18.59
N GLY A 111 10.61 10.28 17.70
CA GLY A 111 10.49 11.72 17.87
C GLY A 111 9.42 12.12 18.89
N ARG A 112 9.20 13.44 18.98
CA ARG A 112 8.23 14.06 19.89
C ARG A 112 6.82 13.52 19.69
N PHE A 113 6.42 13.24 18.45
CA PHE A 113 5.11 12.69 18.11
C PHE A 113 5.14 11.17 18.09
N ASN A 114 5.59 10.55 19.19
CA ASN A 114 5.92 9.13 19.29
C ASN A 114 4.87 8.16 18.73
N ASN A 115 3.57 8.37 18.99
CA ASN A 115 2.51 7.50 18.49
C ASN A 115 2.38 7.57 16.96
N THR A 116 2.52 8.77 16.39
CA THR A 116 2.49 8.97 14.94
C THR A 116 3.76 8.42 14.30
N ASP A 117 4.91 8.70 14.92
CA ASP A 117 6.21 8.27 14.44
C ASP A 117 6.37 6.76 14.47
N ALA A 118 5.80 6.10 15.50
CA ALA A 118 5.74 4.64 15.57
C ALA A 118 4.92 4.03 14.42
N CYS A 119 3.90 4.73 13.90
CA CYS A 119 3.17 4.27 12.71
C CYS A 119 4.07 4.31 11.47
N CYS A 120 4.85 5.38 11.29
CA CYS A 120 5.77 5.52 10.16
C CYS A 120 6.90 4.49 10.26
N ARG A 121 7.50 4.31 11.44
CA ARG A 121 8.49 3.24 11.67
C ARG A 121 7.96 1.85 11.32
N ALA A 122 6.74 1.55 11.73
CA ALA A 122 6.12 0.26 11.43
C ALA A 122 5.88 0.08 9.92
N HIS A 123 5.59 1.18 9.21
CA HIS A 123 5.42 1.19 7.76
C HIS A 123 6.76 1.02 7.03
N ASP A 124 7.80 1.75 7.43
CA ASP A 124 9.16 1.63 6.86
C ASP A 124 9.74 0.22 7.05
N ASN A 125 9.46 -0.40 8.20
CA ASN A 125 9.92 -1.76 8.51
C ASN A 125 9.01 -2.85 7.90
N CYS A 126 7.99 -2.49 7.11
CA CYS A 126 7.31 -3.47 6.27
C CYS A 126 8.24 -3.87 5.12
N ASN A 127 9.05 -4.91 5.35
CA ASN A 127 10.00 -5.49 4.39
C ASN A 127 9.34 -6.19 3.18
N ASN A 128 8.19 -5.71 2.72
CA ASN A 128 7.47 -6.18 1.55
C ASN A 128 7.08 -4.97 0.70
N ASP A 129 8.06 -4.49 -0.04
CA ASP A 129 7.99 -3.28 -0.85
C ASP A 129 8.56 -3.53 -2.27
N ILE A 130 8.54 -2.46 -3.07
CA ILE A 130 9.17 -2.32 -4.39
C ILE A 130 9.78 -0.92 -4.44
N LEU A 131 11.11 -0.80 -4.44
CA LEU A 131 11.76 0.51 -4.49
C LEU A 131 11.51 1.21 -5.84
N ALA A 132 11.76 2.52 -5.90
CA ALA A 132 11.61 3.28 -7.13
C ALA A 132 12.50 2.72 -8.25
N GLY A 133 11.90 2.42 -9.40
CA GLY A 133 12.56 1.82 -10.56
C GLY A 133 12.70 0.29 -10.52
N GLU A 134 12.37 -0.35 -9.41
CA GLU A 134 12.50 -1.81 -9.28
C GLU A 134 11.31 -2.58 -9.85
N THR A 135 11.60 -3.83 -10.21
CA THR A 135 10.64 -4.79 -10.73
C THR A 135 10.43 -5.91 -9.72
N LYS A 136 9.17 -6.24 -9.42
CA LYS A 136 8.78 -7.39 -8.61
C LYS A 136 7.80 -8.24 -9.39
N VAL A 137 8.30 -9.37 -9.90
CA VAL A 137 7.53 -10.27 -10.79
C VAL A 137 6.96 -9.44 -11.96
N ASN A 138 5.65 -9.41 -12.15
CA ASN A 138 4.99 -8.66 -13.23
C ASN A 138 4.95 -7.14 -12.99
N LEU A 139 5.17 -6.67 -11.77
CA LEU A 139 5.04 -5.24 -11.44
C LEU A 139 6.35 -4.48 -11.66
N LEU A 140 6.25 -3.27 -12.22
CA LEU A 140 7.33 -2.28 -12.29
C LEU A 140 6.91 -1.02 -11.53
N ASN A 141 7.67 -0.65 -10.50
CA ASN A 141 7.53 0.65 -9.87
C ASN A 141 8.23 1.72 -10.72
N ASN A 142 7.55 2.22 -11.75
CA ASN A 142 8.01 3.38 -12.53
C ASN A 142 7.78 4.72 -11.82
N GLY A 143 7.53 4.73 -10.52
CA GLY A 143 7.40 5.93 -9.70
C GLY A 143 8.74 6.51 -9.25
N ILE A 144 8.67 7.49 -8.36
CA ILE A 144 9.84 8.15 -7.74
C ILE A 144 9.97 7.85 -6.23
N TYR A 145 9.02 7.12 -5.65
CA TYR A 145 9.04 6.64 -4.27
C TYR A 145 8.69 5.16 -4.20
N THR A 146 9.05 4.53 -3.08
CA THR A 146 8.75 3.14 -2.74
C THR A 146 7.24 2.87 -2.75
N ARG A 147 6.84 1.69 -3.22
CA ARG A 147 5.47 1.18 -3.07
C ARG A 147 5.50 0.02 -2.09
N SER A 148 4.56 -0.02 -1.17
CA SER A 148 4.45 -1.08 -0.15
C SER A 148 3.32 -2.06 -0.47
N ALA A 149 3.35 -3.23 0.15
CA ALA A 149 2.23 -4.16 0.07
C ALA A 149 0.97 -3.56 0.70
N CYS A 150 -0.21 -3.87 0.13
CA CYS A 150 -1.48 -3.31 0.59
C CYS A 150 -1.79 -3.55 2.08
N PRO A 151 -1.48 -4.71 2.69
CA PRO A 151 -1.71 -4.86 4.12
C PRO A 151 -0.84 -3.92 4.97
N CYS A 152 0.34 -3.53 4.49
CA CYS A 152 1.20 -2.56 5.17
C CYS A 152 0.64 -1.14 5.08
N ASP A 153 0.19 -0.71 3.90
CA ASP A 153 -0.49 0.58 3.75
C ASP A 153 -1.80 0.63 4.55
N ASN A 154 -2.55 -0.47 4.61
CA ASN A 154 -3.76 -0.56 5.44
C ASN A 154 -3.44 -0.50 6.94
N ALA A 155 -2.41 -1.20 7.41
CA ALA A 155 -1.97 -1.11 8.80
C ALA A 155 -1.50 0.31 9.15
N PHE A 156 -0.80 0.97 8.23
CA PHE A 156 -0.37 2.35 8.39
C PHE A 156 -1.56 3.32 8.48
N TYR A 157 -2.53 3.17 7.57
CA TYR A 157 -3.79 3.92 7.58
C TYR A 157 -4.48 3.84 8.94
N GLU A 158 -4.74 2.61 9.43
CA GLU A 158 -5.43 2.38 10.69
C GLU A 158 -4.62 2.88 11.90
N CYS A 159 -3.30 2.72 11.87
CA CYS A 159 -2.42 3.24 12.92
C CYS A 159 -2.52 4.77 13.03
N LEU A 160 -2.46 5.48 11.90
CA LEU A 160 -2.59 6.93 11.87
C LEU A 160 -3.98 7.40 12.32
N LYS A 161 -5.05 6.70 11.90
CA LYS A 161 -6.42 6.95 12.36
C LYS A 161 -6.54 6.83 13.87
N LYS A 162 -5.94 5.78 14.45
CA LYS A 162 -5.91 5.54 15.89
C LYS A 162 -5.06 6.57 16.63
N ALA A 163 -3.90 6.93 16.11
CA ALA A 163 -3.02 7.94 16.70
C ALA A 163 -3.73 9.30 16.80
N SER A 164 -4.61 9.62 15.84
CA SER A 164 -5.61 10.72 15.85
C SER A 164 -5.09 12.14 16.13
N SER A 165 -3.77 12.31 16.21
CA SER A 165 -3.08 13.59 16.42
C SER A 165 -3.13 14.47 15.16
N VAL A 166 -2.85 15.76 15.31
CA VAL A 166 -2.72 16.66 14.14
C VAL A 166 -1.62 16.17 13.18
N PRO A 167 -0.40 15.81 13.62
CA PRO A 167 0.61 15.19 12.76
C PRO A 167 0.11 13.92 12.05
N ALA A 168 -0.60 13.03 12.75
CA ALA A 168 -1.12 11.81 12.13
C ALA A 168 -2.13 12.11 11.01
N LYS A 169 -3.00 13.12 11.20
CA LYS A 169 -3.95 13.55 10.18
C LYS A 169 -3.24 14.20 8.99
N THR A 170 -2.21 15.01 9.23
CA THR A 170 -1.42 15.62 8.16
C THR A 170 -0.67 14.57 7.34
N ILE A 171 0.01 13.64 8.00
CA ILE A 171 0.73 12.54 7.33
C ILE A 171 -0.25 11.65 6.56
N GLY A 172 -1.36 11.26 7.17
CA GLY A 172 -2.40 10.47 6.51
C GLY A 172 -2.96 11.15 5.26
N ASN A 173 -3.35 12.42 5.37
CA ASN A 173 -3.79 13.19 4.20
C ASN A 173 -2.72 13.29 3.11
N THR A 174 -1.46 13.50 3.51
CA THR A 174 -0.35 13.63 2.55
C THR A 174 -0.14 12.33 1.79
N TYR A 175 -0.01 11.21 2.51
CA TYR A 175 0.23 9.90 1.90
C TYR A 175 -0.98 9.43 1.05
N PHE A 176 -2.17 9.39 1.64
CA PHE A 176 -3.33 8.73 1.04
C PHE A 176 -4.18 9.61 0.12
N ASN A 177 -4.13 10.94 0.25
CA ASN A 177 -4.97 11.85 -0.56
C ASN A 177 -4.17 12.68 -1.56
N ILE A 178 -2.95 13.10 -1.22
CA ILE A 178 -2.08 13.91 -2.08
C ILE A 178 -1.20 13.00 -2.94
N LEU A 179 -0.26 12.29 -2.31
CA LEU A 179 0.70 11.39 -2.96
C LEU A 179 0.04 10.19 -3.61
N ARG A 180 -1.03 9.66 -3.02
CA ARG A 180 -1.83 8.54 -3.54
C ARG A 180 -0.98 7.41 -4.15
N PRO A 181 -0.02 6.82 -3.40
CA PRO A 181 0.66 5.65 -3.89
C PRO A 181 -0.34 4.53 -4.18
N GLN A 182 -0.07 3.76 -5.23
CA GLN A 182 -0.66 2.43 -5.32
C GLN A 182 0.11 1.49 -4.41
N CYS A 183 -0.62 0.65 -3.69
CA CYS A 183 -0.06 -0.52 -3.03
C CYS A 183 -0.14 -1.73 -3.96
N PHE A 184 0.49 -2.84 -3.60
CA PHE A 184 0.37 -4.09 -4.36
C PHE A 184 -0.14 -5.25 -3.51
N LEU A 185 -0.91 -6.15 -4.14
CA LEU A 185 -1.46 -7.34 -3.51
C LEU A 185 -1.07 -8.59 -4.31
N CYS A 186 -0.72 -9.67 -3.62
CA CYS A 186 -0.47 -10.96 -4.25
C CYS A 186 -1.81 -11.57 -4.72
N THR A 187 -1.96 -11.80 -6.03
CA THR A 187 -3.17 -12.42 -6.59
C THR A 187 -3.01 -13.91 -6.86
N CYS A 188 -1.77 -14.39 -6.98
CA CYS A 188 -1.45 -15.78 -7.24
C CYS A 188 -0.36 -16.25 -6.26
N PRO A 189 -0.72 -16.55 -5.00
CA PRO A 189 0.24 -17.00 -3.99
C PRO A 189 0.86 -18.35 -4.35
N GLU A 190 2.10 -18.54 -3.94
CA GLU A 190 2.79 -19.83 -3.99
C GLU A 190 3.01 -20.35 -2.58
N GLY A 191 2.89 -21.66 -2.38
CA GLY A 191 3.00 -22.25 -1.06
C GLY A 191 1.81 -21.89 -0.15
N ASN A 192 2.08 -21.77 1.15
CA ASN A 192 1.06 -21.57 2.19
C ASN A 192 1.07 -20.14 2.75
N CYS A 193 1.30 -19.12 1.93
CA CYS A 193 1.32 -17.74 2.40
C CYS A 193 -0.09 -17.11 2.39
N ASN A 194 -0.40 -16.27 3.39
CA ASN A 194 -1.63 -15.48 3.42
C ASN A 194 -1.42 -14.11 2.76
N PRO A 195 -2.07 -13.80 1.62
CA PRO A 195 -1.91 -12.52 0.94
C PRO A 195 -2.46 -11.32 1.75
N ASN A 196 -3.24 -11.58 2.81
CA ASN A 196 -3.75 -10.55 3.71
C ASN A 196 -2.79 -10.24 4.87
N ASP A 197 -1.77 -11.07 5.08
CA ASP A 197 -0.68 -10.78 6.02
C ASP A 197 0.38 -9.95 5.28
N GLY A 198 0.73 -8.79 5.85
CA GLY A 198 1.63 -7.81 5.21
C GLY A 198 3.04 -8.31 4.92
N THR A 199 3.45 -9.42 5.53
CA THR A 199 4.83 -9.91 5.44
C THR A 199 4.97 -11.31 4.85
N GLU A 200 3.89 -12.10 4.79
CA GLU A 200 4.00 -13.55 4.58
C GLU A 200 4.25 -13.95 3.12
N CYS A 201 3.67 -13.24 2.15
CA CYS A 201 3.82 -13.57 0.72
C CYS A 201 5.00 -12.86 0.03
N ASN A 202 5.99 -12.36 0.77
CA ASN A 202 7.16 -11.74 0.13
C ASN A 202 7.97 -12.80 -0.63
N ASN A 203 8.17 -12.60 -1.94
CA ASN A 203 8.81 -13.56 -2.85
C ASN A 203 8.11 -14.93 -2.99
N GLN A 204 6.88 -15.07 -2.51
CA GLN A 204 6.07 -16.29 -2.60
C GLN A 204 4.81 -16.05 -3.43
N CYS A 205 4.95 -15.41 -4.58
CA CYS A 205 3.82 -15.02 -5.40
C CYS A 205 4.18 -15.00 -6.89
N LYS A 206 3.37 -15.65 -7.73
CA LYS A 206 3.53 -15.68 -9.19
C LYS A 206 3.07 -14.41 -9.89
N LYS A 207 2.16 -13.67 -9.25
CA LYS A 207 1.51 -12.50 -9.85
C LYS A 207 0.96 -11.57 -8.79
N TYR A 208 1.27 -10.30 -8.94
CA TYR A 208 0.75 -9.23 -8.10
C TYR A 208 -0.15 -8.30 -8.92
N LYS A 209 -0.95 -7.50 -8.22
CA LYS A 209 -1.79 -6.46 -8.81
C LYS A 209 -1.60 -5.15 -8.07
N TRP A 210 -1.50 -4.05 -8.82
CA TRP A 210 -1.57 -2.70 -8.27
C TRP A 210 -2.99 -2.38 -7.80
N ILE A 211 -3.11 -1.80 -6.61
CA ILE A 211 -4.37 -1.41 -5.99
C ILE A 211 -4.25 0.05 -5.53
N ASP A 212 -5.29 0.84 -5.77
CA ASP A 212 -5.35 2.20 -5.26
C ASP A 212 -5.62 2.17 -3.75
N ASN A 213 -4.82 2.91 -3.00
CA ASN A 213 -5.03 3.09 -1.57
C ASN A 213 -6.35 3.83 -1.26
N PRO A 214 -6.98 3.56 -0.10
CA PRO A 214 -8.17 4.29 0.34
C PRO A 214 -7.83 5.76 0.62
N LYS A 215 -8.84 6.63 0.55
CA LYS A 215 -8.70 8.03 0.97
C LYS A 215 -8.72 8.12 2.49
N PHE A 216 -7.81 8.94 3.05
CA PHE A 216 -7.71 9.23 4.48
C PHE A 216 -8.64 10.35 4.92
#